data_AF-A0AAD4RW80-F1
#
_entry.id   AF-A0AAD4RW80-F1
#
_cell.length_a   1.000
_cell.length_b   1.000
_cell.length_c   1.000
_cell.angle_alpha   90.00
_cell.angle_beta   90.00
_cell.angle_gamma   90.00
#
_symmetry.space_group_name_H-M   'P 1'
#
loop_
_entity.id
_entity.type
_entity.pdbx_description
1 polymer ?
#
loop_
_entity_poly.entity_id
_entity_poly.type
_entity_poly.pdbx_seq_one_letter_code
_entity_poly.pdbx_strand_id
1 'polypeptide(L)'
;MTSMGTKYSNRSNKMLIRFNDSLKVGTYEDAKRKPYKSVSLEDWDWLCDHVFSSESYKCSAAGAKARETVVFNHCGGSKSHVVHRAEKRKVVFKEGDIQTFYDTHTSTYKETGEVVWISDEARVKWDTMNELMQQGSEAGATPPTEAEVCAQVLKKNQR
;
A
#
# COMPACT_ATOMS: atom_id res chain seq x y z
N MET A 1 26.48 18.45 8.15
CA MET A 1 25.34 18.18 7.26
C MET A 1 24.94 16.72 7.41
N THR A 2 23.63 16.54 7.68
CA THR A 2 22.82 15.32 7.54
C THR A 2 23.22 14.06 8.32
N SER A 3 22.61 13.95 9.50
CA SER A 3 22.21 12.70 10.15
C SER A 3 21.76 11.65 9.10
N MET A 4 22.49 10.54 9.02
CA MET A 4 21.99 9.33 8.36
C MET A 4 20.77 8.88 9.15
N GLY A 5 19.58 9.14 8.59
CA GLY A 5 18.31 8.68 9.15
C GLY A 5 18.43 7.21 9.52
N THR A 6 18.27 6.91 10.81
CA THR A 6 18.36 5.57 11.36
C THR A 6 17.44 4.66 10.55
N LYS A 7 18.01 3.64 9.87
CA LYS A 7 17.23 2.60 9.20
C LYS A 7 16.18 2.10 10.19
N TYR A 8 14.89 2.22 9.85
CA TYR A 8 13.79 1.70 10.66
C TYR A 8 14.17 0.31 11.17
N SER A 9 14.34 0.18 12.49
CA SER A 9 14.90 -1.06 13.02
C SER A 9 13.86 -2.17 12.81
N ASN A 10 14.15 -3.07 11.86
CA ASN A 10 13.34 -4.27 11.60
C ASN A 10 13.46 -5.30 12.76
N ARG A 11 13.99 -4.88 13.92
CA ARG A 11 14.20 -5.73 15.09
C ARG A 11 12.87 -6.11 15.71
N SER A 12 11.95 -5.15 15.88
CA SER A 12 10.65 -5.42 16.51
C SER A 12 9.76 -6.35 15.69
N ASN A 13 9.77 -6.21 14.35
CA ASN A 13 9.07 -7.13 13.47
C ASN A 13 9.69 -8.54 13.50
N LYS A 14 11.03 -8.67 13.53
CA LYS A 14 11.69 -9.98 13.71
C LYS A 14 11.33 -10.65 15.05
N MET A 15 11.18 -9.86 16.12
CA MET A 15 10.71 -10.35 17.42
C MET A 15 9.26 -10.88 17.33
N LEU A 16 8.36 -10.14 16.67
CA LEU A 16 7.00 -10.59 16.44
C LEU A 16 6.93 -11.87 15.60
N ILE A 17 7.71 -11.96 14.52
CA ILE A 17 7.77 -13.17 13.69
C ILE A 17 8.20 -14.36 14.54
N ARG A 18 9.24 -14.20 15.37
CA ARG A 18 9.70 -15.24 16.28
C ARG A 18 8.63 -15.67 17.28
N PHE A 19 7.90 -14.71 17.85
CA PHE A 19 6.79 -14.95 18.76
C PHE A 19 5.68 -15.75 18.07
N ASN A 20 5.23 -15.30 16.90
CA ASN A 20 4.21 -15.98 16.11
C ASN A 20 4.63 -17.39 15.67
N ASP A 21 5.88 -17.57 15.27
CA ASP A 21 6.40 -18.89 14.90
C ASP A 21 6.43 -19.84 16.09
N SER A 22 6.66 -19.33 17.30
CA SER A 22 6.60 -20.11 18.53
C SER A 22 5.16 -20.53 18.86
N LEU A 23 4.17 -19.67 18.60
CA LEU A 23 2.74 -20.00 18.75
C LEU A 23 2.23 -21.02 17.73
N LYS A 24 2.87 -21.14 16.55
CA LYS A 24 2.50 -22.16 15.56
C LYS A 24 2.89 -23.58 15.98
N VAL A 25 3.93 -23.72 16.80
CA VAL A 25 4.52 -25.01 17.18
C VAL A 25 4.29 -25.37 18.65
N GLY A 26 3.66 -24.49 19.42
CA GLY A 26 3.49 -24.66 20.86
C GLY A 26 2.48 -23.68 21.44
N THR A 27 2.41 -23.63 22.76
CA THR A 27 1.48 -22.77 23.49
C THR A 27 2.03 -21.36 23.68
N TYR A 28 1.17 -20.46 24.15
CA TYR A 28 1.55 -19.10 24.54
C TYR A 28 2.68 -19.10 25.59
N GLU A 29 2.58 -19.97 26.58
CA GLU A 29 3.60 -20.15 27.62
C GLU A 29 4.93 -20.66 27.03
N ASP A 30 4.88 -21.52 26.01
CA ASP A 30 6.09 -21.99 25.32
C ASP A 30 6.76 -20.86 24.51
N ALA A 31 5.97 -19.91 23.99
CA ALA A 31 6.48 -18.74 23.30
C ALA A 31 7.16 -17.76 24.26
N LYS A 32 6.61 -17.57 25.48
CA LYS A 32 7.23 -16.73 26.53
C LYS A 32 8.57 -17.28 27.02
N ARG A 33 8.78 -18.60 26.98
CA ARG A 33 10.05 -19.24 27.36
C ARG A 33 11.15 -19.16 26.29
N LYS A 34 10.86 -18.61 25.10
CA LYS A 34 11.78 -18.60 23.95
C LYS A 34 12.10 -17.18 23.47
N PRO A 35 12.85 -16.39 24.26
CA PRO A 35 13.14 -15.00 23.91
C PRO A 35 13.90 -14.87 22.59
N TYR A 36 13.62 -13.79 21.88
CA TYR A 36 14.42 -13.41 20.72
C TYR A 36 15.85 -13.06 21.15
N LYS A 37 16.83 -13.31 20.27
CA LYS A 37 18.25 -13.11 20.58
C LYS A 37 18.53 -11.72 21.16
N SER A 38 19.33 -11.69 22.24
CA SER A 38 19.73 -10.46 22.93
C SER A 38 18.56 -9.67 23.53
N VAL A 39 17.46 -10.35 23.89
CA VAL A 39 16.36 -9.81 24.70
C VAL A 39 16.33 -10.61 26.00
N SER A 40 16.21 -9.91 27.13
CA SER A 40 16.09 -10.57 28.43
C SER A 40 14.76 -11.33 28.51
N LEU A 41 14.67 -12.32 29.40
CA LEU A 41 13.42 -13.05 29.58
C LEU A 41 12.30 -12.12 30.09
N GLU A 42 12.62 -11.19 30.99
CA GLU A 42 11.70 -10.20 31.55
C GLU A 42 11.15 -9.25 30.48
N ASP A 43 12.03 -8.65 29.66
CA ASP A 43 11.60 -7.79 28.56
C ASP A 43 10.75 -8.56 27.55
N TRP A 44 11.13 -9.81 27.27
CA TRP A 44 10.39 -10.66 26.34
C TRP A 44 8.99 -11.00 26.86
N ASP A 45 8.88 -11.36 28.14
CA ASP A 45 7.62 -11.63 28.83
C ASP A 45 6.67 -10.44 28.69
N TRP A 46 7.18 -9.24 29.01
CA TRP A 46 6.44 -8.00 28.90
C TRP A 46 6.01 -7.70 27.46
N LEU A 47 6.91 -7.86 26.48
CA LEU A 47 6.63 -7.64 25.06
C LEU A 47 5.56 -8.60 24.52
N CYS A 48 5.56 -9.86 24.96
CA CYS A 48 4.54 -10.84 24.56
C CYS A 48 3.16 -10.39 25.04
N ASP A 49 3.04 -10.02 26.32
CA ASP A 49 1.77 -9.67 26.95
C ASP A 49 1.22 -8.32 26.49
N HIS A 50 2.09 -7.33 26.27
CA HIS A 50 1.68 -5.93 26.07
C HIS A 50 1.82 -5.43 24.63
N VAL A 51 2.76 -5.98 23.86
CA VAL A 51 3.07 -5.46 22.51
C VAL A 51 2.58 -6.41 21.44
N PHE A 52 3.06 -7.66 21.43
CA PHE A 52 2.75 -8.61 20.35
C PHE A 52 1.32 -9.13 20.42
N SER A 53 0.74 -9.21 21.62
CA SER A 53 -0.67 -9.56 21.82
C SER A 53 -1.64 -8.42 21.48
N SER A 54 -1.16 -7.17 21.35
CA SER A 54 -2.01 -6.02 21.04
C SER A 54 -2.51 -6.00 19.59
N GLU A 55 -3.77 -5.63 19.41
CA GLU A 55 -4.40 -5.53 18.08
C GLU A 55 -3.73 -4.46 17.20
N SER A 56 -3.27 -3.35 17.80
CA SER A 56 -2.59 -2.27 17.09
C SER A 56 -1.28 -2.73 16.45
N TYR A 57 -0.53 -3.63 17.10
CA TYR A 57 0.71 -4.17 16.56
C TYR A 57 0.46 -5.20 15.45
N LYS A 58 -0.59 -6.03 15.59
CA LYS A 58 -1.03 -6.96 14.52
C LYS A 58 -1.43 -6.20 13.25
N CYS A 59 -2.18 -5.10 13.38
CA CYS A 59 -2.54 -4.25 12.24
C CYS A 59 -1.32 -3.64 11.53
N SER A 60 -0.29 -3.23 12.28
CA SER A 60 0.95 -2.69 11.72
C SER A 60 1.72 -3.74 10.90
N ALA A 61 1.82 -4.98 11.41
CA ALA A 61 2.47 -6.09 10.72
C ALA A 61 1.72 -6.52 9.45
N ALA A 62 0.38 -6.61 9.52
CA ALA A 62 -0.46 -6.87 8.35
C ALA A 62 -0.31 -5.77 7.30
N GLY A 63 -0.27 -4.50 7.73
CA GLY A 63 -0.01 -3.37 6.84
C GLY A 63 1.37 -3.41 6.19
N ALA A 64 2.40 -3.88 6.91
CA ALA A 64 3.73 -4.06 6.35
C ALA A 64 3.77 -5.15 5.27
N LYS A 65 3.15 -6.30 5.53
CA LYS A 65 3.05 -7.41 4.57
C LYS A 65 2.22 -7.01 3.34
N ALA A 66 1.14 -6.25 3.53
CA ALA A 66 0.35 -5.72 2.42
C ALA A 66 1.18 -4.76 1.55
N ARG A 67 2.00 -3.89 2.15
CA ARG A 67 2.92 -3.01 1.40
C ARG A 67 3.96 -3.79 0.59
N GLU A 68 4.39 -4.95 1.06
CA GLU A 68 5.33 -5.83 0.34
C GLU A 68 4.74 -6.41 -0.95
N THR A 69 3.42 -6.58 -1.01
CA THR A 69 2.71 -7.06 -2.21
C THR A 69 2.34 -5.96 -3.20
N VAL A 70 2.56 -4.69 -2.83
CA VAL A 70 2.25 -3.56 -3.68
C VAL A 70 3.40 -3.36 -4.68
N VAL A 71 3.08 -3.46 -5.97
CA VAL A 71 4.06 -3.41 -7.06
C VAL A 71 4.71 -2.02 -7.22
N PHE A 72 4.01 -0.95 -6.82
CA PHE A 72 4.53 0.42 -6.87
C PHE A 72 3.88 1.33 -5.82
N ASN A 73 4.62 2.31 -5.30
CA ASN A 73 4.11 3.29 -4.34
C ASN A 73 3.44 4.47 -5.06
N HIS A 74 2.29 4.96 -4.57
CA HIS A 74 1.64 6.15 -5.11
C HIS A 74 2.35 7.45 -4.65
N CYS A 75 2.34 8.51 -5.47
CA CYS A 75 3.03 9.77 -5.17
C CYS A 75 2.14 10.87 -4.56
N GLY A 76 0.89 10.56 -4.23
CA GLY A 76 -0.11 11.52 -3.72
C GLY A 76 0.12 12.08 -2.30
N GLY A 77 1.34 12.02 -1.76
CA GLY A 77 1.66 12.47 -0.40
C GLY A 77 0.98 11.65 0.69
N SER A 78 0.63 12.29 1.82
CA SER A 78 0.16 11.62 3.05
C SER A 78 -1.23 10.97 2.93
N LYS A 79 -2.00 11.29 1.89
CA LYS A 79 -3.35 10.76 1.68
C LYS A 79 -3.31 9.57 0.73
N SER A 80 -4.11 8.54 1.02
CA SER A 80 -4.26 7.40 0.12
C SER A 80 -5.02 7.78 -1.16
N HIS A 81 -4.81 7.04 -2.25
CA HIS A 81 -5.54 7.23 -3.51
C HIS A 81 -7.07 7.22 -3.32
N VAL A 82 -7.60 6.39 -2.42
CA VAL A 82 -9.06 6.34 -2.11
C VAL A 82 -9.55 7.65 -1.51
N VAL A 83 -8.75 8.30 -0.66
CA VAL A 83 -9.08 9.59 -0.05
C VAL A 83 -9.04 10.70 -1.09
N HIS A 84 -7.99 10.75 -1.92
CA HIS A 84 -7.93 11.69 -3.05
C HIS A 84 -9.16 11.57 -3.96
N ARG A 85 -9.54 10.34 -4.30
CA ARG A 85 -10.73 10.06 -5.10
C ARG A 85 -12.02 10.51 -4.41
N ALA A 86 -12.13 10.36 -3.09
CA ALA A 86 -13.29 10.82 -2.32
C ALA A 86 -13.36 12.35 -2.20
N GLU A 87 -12.23 13.04 -2.10
CA GLU A 87 -12.15 14.50 -2.06
C GLU A 87 -12.49 15.10 -3.43
N LYS A 88 -11.95 14.56 -4.52
CA LYS A 88 -12.30 15.00 -5.88
C LYS A 88 -13.79 14.80 -6.20
N ARG A 89 -14.42 13.73 -5.70
CA ARG A 89 -15.89 13.53 -5.82
C ARG A 89 -16.75 14.63 -5.18
N LYS A 90 -16.19 15.45 -4.28
CA LYS A 90 -16.90 16.56 -3.62
C LYS A 90 -16.78 17.89 -4.37
N VAL A 91 -15.97 17.98 -5.43
CA VAL A 91 -15.77 19.19 -6.22
C VAL A 91 -16.66 19.14 -7.47
N VAL A 92 -17.25 20.29 -7.84
CA VAL A 92 -18.20 20.44 -8.97
C VAL A 92 -17.59 20.04 -10.32
N PHE A 93 -16.25 20.08 -10.43
CA PHE A 93 -15.50 19.65 -11.60
C PHE A 93 -15.02 18.21 -11.40
N LYS A 94 -15.72 17.24 -11.99
CA LYS A 94 -15.30 15.84 -12.03
C LYS A 94 -14.19 15.68 -13.05
N GLU A 95 -12.94 15.73 -12.61
CA GLU A 95 -11.90 15.00 -13.32
C GLU A 95 -12.22 13.50 -13.23
N GLY A 96 -12.12 12.82 -14.37
CA GLY A 96 -12.42 11.41 -14.51
C GLY A 96 -11.56 10.51 -13.61
N ASP A 97 -11.99 9.26 -13.40
CA ASP A 97 -11.23 8.25 -12.67
C ASP A 97 -9.88 7.95 -13.35
N ILE A 98 -9.82 8.06 -14.69
CA ILE A 98 -8.59 7.87 -15.48
C ILE A 98 -7.61 9.03 -15.26
N GLN A 99 -8.11 10.28 -15.24
CA GLN A 99 -7.28 11.45 -14.95
C GLN A 99 -6.75 11.41 -13.52
N THR A 100 -7.58 10.98 -12.56
CA THR A 100 -7.14 10.78 -11.18
C THR A 100 -6.03 9.72 -11.07
N PHE A 101 -6.09 8.66 -11.88
CA PHE A 101 -5.01 7.68 -11.96
C PHE A 101 -3.72 8.31 -12.49
N TYR A 102 -3.78 9.09 -13.58
CA TYR A 102 -2.64 9.83 -14.12
C TYR A 102 -1.97 10.72 -13.06
N ASP A 103 -2.74 11.57 -12.38
CA ASP A 103 -2.20 12.53 -11.41
C ASP A 103 -1.51 11.86 -10.21
N THR A 104 -1.96 10.66 -9.84
CA THR A 104 -1.44 9.94 -8.66
C THR A 104 -0.27 9.01 -8.98
N HIS A 105 -0.02 8.75 -10.27
CA HIS A 105 0.98 7.81 -10.79
C HIS A 105 1.97 8.48 -11.75
N THR A 106 1.97 9.81 -11.79
CA THR A 106 2.99 10.61 -12.45
C THR A 106 3.57 11.62 -11.46
N SER A 107 4.76 12.11 -11.76
CA SER A 107 5.40 13.22 -11.06
C SER A 107 5.88 14.23 -12.09
N THR A 108 5.57 15.50 -11.87
CA THR A 108 6.03 16.60 -12.73
C THR A 108 7.26 17.25 -12.10
N TYR A 109 8.38 17.25 -12.81
CA TYR A 109 9.57 18.00 -12.40
C TYR A 109 9.29 19.49 -12.55
N LYS A 110 9.34 20.23 -11.44
CA LYS A 110 8.98 21.66 -11.40
C LYS A 110 9.86 22.54 -12.30
N GLU A 111 11.09 22.12 -12.54
CA GLU A 111 12.09 22.89 -13.30
C GLU A 111 11.95 22.69 -14.80
N THR A 112 11.64 21.48 -15.24
CA THR A 112 11.57 21.12 -16.67
C THR A 112 10.14 21.01 -17.19
N GLY A 113 9.15 20.94 -16.29
CA GLY A 113 7.76 20.61 -16.62
C GLY A 113 7.58 19.17 -17.10
N GLU A 114 8.63 18.35 -17.06
CA GLU A 114 8.60 16.98 -17.56
C GLU A 114 7.77 16.10 -16.64
N VAL A 115 6.85 15.34 -17.23
CA VAL A 115 6.02 14.37 -16.52
C VAL A 115 6.66 13.00 -16.63
N VAL A 116 6.99 12.40 -15.49
CA VAL A 116 7.57 11.06 -15.40
C VAL A 116 6.63 10.13 -14.68
N TRP A 117 6.45 8.94 -15.26
CA TRP A 117 5.67 7.87 -14.68
C TRP A 117 6.41 7.24 -13.51
N ILE A 118 5.68 6.91 -12.44
CA ILE A 118 6.27 6.24 -11.27
C ILE A 118 6.73 4.80 -11.56
N SER A 119 6.21 4.20 -12.64
CA SER A 119 6.58 2.88 -13.15
C SER A 119 6.06 2.69 -14.58
N ASP A 120 6.72 1.84 -15.35
CA ASP A 120 6.24 1.45 -16.69
C ASP A 120 4.88 0.75 -16.64
N GLU A 121 4.60 -0.02 -15.58
CA GLU A 121 3.30 -0.69 -15.41
C GLU A 121 2.16 0.29 -15.17
N ALA A 122 2.42 1.41 -14.48
CA ALA A 122 1.42 2.48 -14.34
C ALA A 122 1.12 3.13 -15.69
N ARG A 123 2.16 3.39 -16.50
CA ARG A 123 2.01 3.91 -17.86
C ARG A 123 1.18 2.96 -18.72
N VAL A 124 1.55 1.68 -18.78
CA VAL A 124 0.82 0.65 -19.56
C VAL A 124 -0.64 0.55 -19.13
N LYS A 125 -0.93 0.60 -17.82
CA LYS A 125 -2.31 0.58 -17.31
C LYS A 125 -3.10 1.81 -17.74
N TRP A 126 -2.49 2.99 -17.71
CA TRP A 126 -3.14 4.21 -18.18
C TRP A 126 -3.39 4.16 -19.69
N ASP A 127 -2.41 3.72 -20.49
CA ASP A 127 -2.56 3.52 -21.94
C ASP A 127 -3.74 2.56 -22.22
N THR A 128 -3.78 1.42 -21.52
CA THR A 128 -4.86 0.43 -21.65
C THR A 128 -6.24 1.01 -21.29
N MET A 129 -6.33 1.87 -20.27
CA MET A 129 -7.60 2.53 -19.92
C MET A 129 -8.08 3.45 -21.03
N ASN A 130 -7.19 4.23 -21.63
CA ASN A 130 -7.55 5.14 -22.72
C ASN A 130 -7.96 4.37 -23.99
N GLU A 131 -7.25 3.28 -24.31
CA GLU A 131 -7.59 2.40 -25.44
C GLU A 131 -9.00 1.81 -25.29
N LEU A 132 -9.35 1.31 -24.10
CA LEU A 132 -10.68 0.76 -23.84
C LEU A 132 -11.79 1.82 -23.93
N MET A 133 -11.52 3.05 -23.47
CA MET A 133 -12.45 4.18 -23.63
C MET A 133 -12.68 4.54 -25.10
N GLN A 134 -11.62 4.50 -25.92
CA GLN A 134 -11.70 4.79 -27.35
C GLN A 134 -12.45 3.68 -28.10
N GLN A 135 -12.12 2.41 -27.86
CA GLN A 135 -12.79 1.26 -28.48
C GLN A 135 -14.28 1.18 -28.14
N GLY A 136 -14.66 1.48 -26.90
CA GLY A 136 -16.07 1.51 -26.47
C GLY A 136 -16.89 2.61 -27.15
N SER A 137 -16.23 3.68 -27.60
CA SER A 137 -16.87 4.77 -28.34
C SER A 137 -17.14 4.42 -29.81
N GLU A 138 -16.32 3.52 -30.39
CA GLU A 138 -16.43 3.10 -31.80
C GLU A 138 -17.44 1.97 -32.02
N ALA A 139 -17.73 1.15 -31.00
CA ALA A 139 -18.54 -0.06 -31.12
C ALA A 139 -20.07 0.16 -31.19
N GLY A 140 -20.56 1.41 -31.15
CA GLY A 140 -22.01 1.73 -31.19
C GLY A 140 -22.83 1.18 -30.00
N ALA A 141 -22.18 0.51 -29.05
CA ALA A 141 -22.74 0.10 -27.77
C ALA A 141 -22.67 1.27 -26.77
N THR A 142 -23.40 1.17 -25.65
CA THR A 142 -23.25 2.13 -24.55
C THR A 142 -21.78 2.13 -24.10
N PRO A 143 -21.06 3.26 -24.21
CA PRO A 143 -19.64 3.29 -23.85
C PRO A 143 -19.48 2.99 -22.35
N PRO A 144 -18.48 2.17 -21.97
CA PRO A 144 -18.22 1.88 -20.57
C PRO A 144 -17.86 3.17 -19.83
N THR A 145 -18.30 3.28 -18.59
CA THR A 145 -17.89 4.40 -17.74
C THR A 145 -16.42 4.28 -17.35
N GLU A 146 -15.74 5.40 -17.13
CA GLU A 146 -14.34 5.37 -16.67
C GLU A 146 -14.14 4.52 -15.41
N ALA A 147 -15.13 4.49 -14.52
CA ALA A 147 -15.09 3.69 -13.30
C ALA A 147 -15.04 2.18 -13.60
N GLU A 148 -15.76 1.72 -14.63
CA GLU A 148 -15.78 0.33 -15.07
C GLU A 148 -14.45 -0.04 -15.74
N VAL A 149 -13.95 0.82 -16.62
CA VAL A 149 -12.65 0.64 -17.28
C VAL A 149 -11.52 0.58 -16.24
N CYS A 150 -11.49 1.52 -15.29
CA CYS A 150 -10.52 1.49 -14.20
C CYS A 150 -10.65 0.21 -13.36
N ALA A 151 -11.86 -0.26 -13.06
CA ALA A 151 -12.06 -1.49 -12.30
C ALA A 151 -11.55 -2.74 -13.05
N GLN A 152 -11.76 -2.78 -14.37
CA GLN A 152 -11.30 -3.85 -15.26
C GLN A 152 -9.77 -3.89 -15.34
N VAL A 153 -9.13 -2.75 -15.61
CA VAL A 153 -7.68 -2.66 -15.81
C VAL A 153 -6.92 -2.79 -14.49
N LEU A 154 -7.40 -2.16 -13.42
CA LEU A 154 -6.71 -2.19 -12.13
C LEU A 154 -6.92 -3.48 -11.35
N LYS A 155 -7.84 -4.34 -11.81
CA LYS A 155 -8.26 -5.59 -11.14
C LYS A 155 -8.30 -5.39 -9.62
N LYS A 156 -9.41 -4.87 -9.10
CA LYS A 156 -9.62 -4.89 -7.64
C LYS A 156 -9.38 -6.31 -7.15
N ASN A 157 -8.28 -6.54 -6.42
CA ASN A 157 -8.21 -7.67 -5.51
C ASN A 157 -9.40 -7.45 -4.57
N GLN A 158 -10.48 -8.21 -4.77
CA GLN A 158 -11.52 -8.35 -3.76
C GLN A 158 -10.77 -8.78 -2.50
N ARG A 159 -10.73 -7.86 -1.53
CA ARG A 159 -10.20 -8.12 -0.20
C ARG A 159 -11.04 -9.17 0.49
#